data_AF-A0AAU0MMH8-F1
#
_entry.id   AF-A0AAU0MMH8-F1
#
_cell.length_a   1.000
_cell.length_b   1.000
_cell.length_c   1.000
_cell.angle_alpha   90.00
_cell.angle_beta   90.00
_cell.angle_gamma   90.00
#
_symmetry.space_group_name_H-M   'P 1'
#
loop_
_entity.id
_entity.type
_entity.pdbx_description
1 polymer ?
#
loop_
_entity_poly.entity_id
_entity_poly.type
_entity_poly.pdbx_seq_one_letter_code
_entity_poly.pdbx_strand_id
1 'polypeptide(L)'
;MTLSLRALLGSVAVLSLAACGGAQSPEATQATGEPDAPLPAPAVTPTVTPNAAPLASTHPNSIQPETTLNISAEGQVMRAPDIAFLSAGVTSEAETAKQAMADNRSAMNGVFDALASAGVDRRDMQTSNFSLNPRYDYSNRDGQPPRLIGYTASNQLSVKVRDLDDLGETMDALVEAGGNTFNGLRFALDDDRAAKDEARRIAMNAAIARAELYAAASGYEVARIVTLSESGGYQPQPMMMARAEMAMDKSTPIASGEVGYSMTVNVTFELRKPAE
;
A
#
# COMPACT_ATOMS: atom_id res chain seq x y z
N MET A 1 27.69 59.64 -8.75
CA MET A 1 28.38 58.79 -7.75
C MET A 1 28.84 57.53 -8.48
N THR A 2 30.14 57.31 -8.44
CA THR A 2 30.97 56.51 -9.37
C THR A 2 31.22 55.08 -8.90
N LEU A 3 31.34 54.14 -9.86
CA LEU A 3 32.19 52.92 -9.94
C LEU A 3 32.57 52.15 -8.66
N SER A 4 32.40 50.81 -8.66
CA SER A 4 33.48 49.89 -9.07
C SER A 4 33.20 48.40 -8.74
N LEU A 5 33.41 47.60 -9.77
CA LEU A 5 33.74 46.17 -9.88
C LEU A 5 34.79 45.67 -8.86
N ARG A 6 34.68 44.39 -8.42
CA ARG A 6 35.85 43.50 -8.22
C ARG A 6 35.46 42.01 -8.10
N ALA A 7 36.09 41.21 -8.96
CA ALA A 7 36.15 39.75 -8.96
C ALA A 7 37.52 39.28 -8.43
N LEU A 8 37.60 38.07 -7.85
CA LEU A 8 38.80 37.23 -7.65
C LEU A 8 38.28 35.80 -7.34
N LEU A 9 38.38 34.80 -8.23
CA LEU A 9 39.52 33.92 -8.56
C LEU A 9 40.25 33.32 -7.35
N GLY A 10 40.35 31.98 -7.28
CA GLY A 10 41.34 31.32 -6.41
C GLY A 10 41.21 29.80 -6.19
N SER A 11 41.70 29.02 -7.16
CA SER A 11 42.47 27.77 -7.01
C SER A 11 41.86 26.40 -6.68
N VAL A 12 42.14 25.54 -7.65
CA VAL A 12 42.21 24.07 -7.72
C VAL A 12 43.29 23.50 -6.79
N ALA A 13 43.05 22.32 -6.20
CA ALA A 13 44.10 21.31 -5.95
C ALA A 13 43.48 19.90 -5.90
N VAL A 14 43.79 19.10 -6.93
CA VAL A 14 43.68 17.64 -6.94
C VAL A 14 45.05 17.09 -6.57
N LEU A 15 45.12 16.09 -5.67
CA LEU A 15 46.28 15.20 -5.60
C LEU A 15 45.88 13.82 -5.06
N SER A 16 45.94 12.82 -5.94
CA SER A 16 46.10 11.40 -5.63
C SER A 16 47.54 11.11 -5.21
N LEU A 17 47.79 10.18 -4.27
CA LEU A 17 48.61 8.98 -4.48
C LEU A 17 48.70 8.06 -3.25
N ALA A 18 48.90 6.79 -3.55
CA ALA A 18 49.06 5.61 -2.70
C ALA A 18 50.34 5.60 -1.82
N ALA A 19 50.39 4.70 -0.83
CA ALA A 19 51.46 3.70 -0.70
C ALA A 19 51.28 2.75 0.50
N CYS A 20 51.70 1.51 0.27
CA CYS A 20 51.85 0.37 1.16
C CYS A 20 52.99 0.51 2.19
N GLY A 21 53.06 -0.48 3.11
CA GLY A 21 54.34 -1.10 3.50
C GLY A 21 54.81 -0.80 4.92
N GLY A 22 54.91 -1.85 5.74
CA GLY A 22 55.39 -1.76 7.12
C GLY A 22 56.89 -2.00 7.32
N ALA A 23 57.30 -1.96 8.59
CA ALA A 23 58.42 -2.67 9.25
C ALA A 23 58.73 -1.96 10.57
N GLN A 24 59.01 -2.70 11.66
CA GLN A 24 60.36 -2.91 12.21
C GLN A 24 60.31 -3.48 13.65
N SER A 25 61.12 -4.52 13.90
CA SER A 25 61.59 -5.01 15.21
C SER A 25 62.63 -4.05 15.84
N PRO A 26 63.14 -4.33 17.06
CA PRO A 26 64.43 -5.05 17.14
C PRO A 26 64.65 -6.01 18.33
N GLU A 27 65.62 -6.92 18.15
CA GLU A 27 66.26 -7.82 19.13
C GLU A 27 67.31 -7.12 20.02
N ALA A 28 67.59 -7.70 21.19
CA ALA A 28 68.95 -7.78 21.75
C ALA A 28 69.12 -9.00 22.69
N THR A 29 70.20 -9.75 22.45
CA THR A 29 70.69 -10.96 23.12
C THR A 29 71.61 -10.64 24.30
N GLN A 30 71.63 -11.46 25.36
CA GLN A 30 72.87 -12.04 25.94
C GLN A 30 72.62 -13.11 27.03
N ALA A 31 73.40 -14.18 26.97
CA ALA A 31 73.41 -15.35 27.86
C ALA A 31 74.33 -15.16 29.07
N THR A 32 74.16 -15.98 30.13
CA THR A 32 75.17 -16.87 30.77
C THR A 32 74.71 -17.32 32.16
N GLY A 33 74.72 -18.64 32.44
CA GLY A 33 74.83 -19.18 33.81
C GLY A 33 73.94 -20.39 34.16
N GLU A 34 74.43 -21.61 33.91
CA GLU A 34 74.22 -22.80 34.78
C GLU A 34 75.29 -22.78 35.90
N PRO A 35 75.20 -23.52 37.04
CA PRO A 35 74.47 -24.78 37.26
C PRO A 35 73.69 -24.90 38.60
N ASP A 36 72.76 -25.85 38.69
CA ASP A 36 72.69 -26.87 39.76
C ASP A 36 71.37 -27.65 39.66
N ALA A 37 71.49 -28.96 39.43
CA ALA A 37 70.36 -29.89 39.54
C ALA A 37 70.06 -30.18 41.02
N PRO A 38 68.76 -30.26 41.40
CA PRO A 38 68.33 -31.55 41.95
C PRO A 38 66.89 -31.97 41.58
N LEU A 39 66.78 -33.27 41.25
CA LEU A 39 65.65 -34.21 41.41
C LEU A 39 64.36 -34.03 40.55
N PRO A 40 63.81 -35.14 40.00
CA PRO A 40 62.67 -35.10 39.09
C PRO A 40 61.33 -34.96 39.83
N ALA A 41 60.54 -33.93 39.48
CA ALA A 41 59.13 -33.85 39.82
C ALA A 41 58.29 -34.63 38.78
N PRO A 42 57.20 -35.32 39.19
CA PRO A 42 56.49 -36.25 38.32
C PRO A 42 55.76 -35.52 37.18
N ALA A 43 55.93 -36.04 35.97
CA ALA A 43 55.19 -35.63 34.79
C ALA A 43 53.69 -35.87 35.01
N VAL A 44 52.91 -34.79 35.13
CA VAL A 44 51.44 -34.88 35.03
C VAL A 44 51.12 -34.92 33.54
N THR A 45 50.97 -36.12 32.99
CA THR A 45 50.43 -36.30 31.65
C THR A 45 48.96 -35.86 31.65
N PRO A 46 48.52 -34.95 30.75
CA PRO A 46 47.11 -34.68 30.59
C PRO A 46 46.45 -35.98 30.10
N THR A 47 45.60 -36.56 30.93
CA THR A 47 44.80 -37.72 30.55
C THR A 47 43.76 -37.24 29.54
N VAL A 48 44.03 -37.40 28.25
CA VAL A 48 43.00 -37.29 27.22
C VAL A 48 42.18 -38.57 27.31
N THR A 49 41.00 -38.50 27.93
CA THR A 49 40.05 -39.62 27.93
C THR A 49 39.38 -39.69 26.55
N PRO A 50 39.64 -40.71 25.73
CA PRO A 50 39.15 -40.76 24.37
C PRO A 50 37.76 -41.41 24.35
N ASN A 51 36.79 -40.89 25.11
CA ASN A 51 35.38 -41.26 24.98
C ASN A 51 34.42 -40.43 25.86
N ALA A 52 34.56 -39.10 25.87
CA ALA A 52 33.44 -38.30 26.33
C ALA A 52 32.32 -38.43 25.28
N ALA A 53 31.15 -38.89 25.69
CA ALA A 53 29.96 -38.89 24.83
C ALA A 53 29.77 -37.48 24.26
N PRO A 54 29.46 -37.33 22.96
CA PRO A 54 29.26 -36.01 22.38
C PRO A 54 28.18 -35.31 23.20
N LEU A 55 28.54 -34.16 23.78
CA LEU A 55 27.56 -33.27 24.41
C LEU A 55 26.53 -32.96 23.33
N ALA A 56 25.28 -33.42 23.54
CA ALA A 56 24.17 -33.09 22.67
C ALA A 56 23.94 -31.59 22.77
N SER A 57 24.60 -30.83 21.90
CA SER A 57 24.42 -29.40 21.83
C SER A 57 23.11 -29.13 21.12
N THR A 58 22.02 -29.15 21.89
CA THR A 58 20.72 -28.65 21.42
C THR A 58 20.84 -27.13 21.44
N HIS A 59 21.48 -26.57 20.41
CA HIS A 59 21.46 -25.14 20.20
C HIS A 59 20.04 -24.77 19.78
N PRO A 60 19.37 -23.80 20.43
CA PRO A 60 18.03 -23.35 20.03
C PRO A 60 17.99 -22.71 18.62
N ASN A 61 19.13 -22.61 17.94
CA ASN A 61 19.30 -22.13 16.56
C ASN A 61 19.97 -23.18 15.64
N SER A 62 19.91 -24.47 15.97
CA SER A 62 20.34 -25.51 15.01
C SER A 62 19.35 -25.54 13.85
N ILE A 63 19.80 -25.22 12.64
CA ILE A 63 19.04 -25.40 11.40
C ILE A 63 18.94 -26.92 11.18
N GLN A 64 17.96 -27.54 11.84
CA GLN A 64 17.37 -28.76 11.29
C GLN A 64 16.76 -28.37 9.93
N PRO A 65 16.78 -29.22 8.91
CA PRO A 65 15.88 -29.04 7.77
C PRO A 65 14.45 -29.26 8.29
N GLU A 66 13.90 -28.24 8.95
CA GLU A 66 12.51 -28.21 9.38
C GLU A 66 11.65 -28.39 8.13
N THR A 67 10.78 -29.40 8.14
CA THR A 67 9.81 -29.57 7.04
C THR A 67 8.83 -28.43 7.17
N THR A 68 8.90 -27.48 6.26
CA THR A 68 8.01 -26.31 6.28
C THR A 68 6.90 -26.48 5.26
N LEU A 69 5.72 -25.98 5.60
CA LEU A 69 4.55 -25.94 4.73
C LEU A 69 4.12 -24.49 4.54
N ASN A 70 4.19 -24.01 3.30
CA ASN A 70 3.73 -22.68 2.96
C ASN A 70 2.30 -22.74 2.40
N ILE A 71 1.38 -22.03 3.04
CA ILE A 71 -0.02 -21.94 2.65
C ILE A 71 -0.38 -20.50 2.37
N SER A 72 -0.97 -20.27 1.20
CA SER A 72 -1.72 -19.06 0.89
C SER A 72 -3.21 -19.33 1.05
N ALA A 73 -3.90 -18.48 1.79
CA ALA A 73 -5.35 -18.58 2.00
C ALA A 73 -6.00 -17.20 1.90
N GLU A 74 -7.18 -17.18 1.28
CA GLU A 74 -7.99 -15.98 1.15
C GLU A 74 -9.21 -16.09 2.05
N GLY A 75 -9.56 -14.99 2.71
CA GLY A 75 -10.80 -14.81 3.44
C GLY A 75 -11.54 -13.63 2.87
N GLN A 76 -12.85 -13.79 2.69
CA GLN A 76 -13.68 -12.78 2.07
C GLN A 76 -14.96 -12.58 2.89
N VAL A 77 -15.39 -11.33 2.99
CA VAL A 77 -16.66 -10.96 3.62
C VAL A 77 -17.44 -10.03 2.70
N MET A 78 -18.75 -10.25 2.63
CA MET A 78 -19.69 -9.39 1.90
C MET A 78 -20.49 -8.56 2.90
N ARG A 79 -20.68 -7.27 2.59
CA ARG A 79 -21.55 -6.38 3.37
C ARG A 79 -22.35 -5.49 2.43
N ALA A 80 -23.57 -5.16 2.83
CA ALA A 80 -24.30 -4.07 2.21
C ALA A 80 -23.53 -2.76 2.48
N PRO A 81 -23.35 -1.89 1.46
CA PRO A 81 -22.71 -0.60 1.67
C PRO A 81 -23.59 0.34 2.49
N ASP A 82 -22.97 1.26 3.21
CA ASP A 82 -23.64 2.33 3.97
C ASP A 82 -23.30 3.73 3.43
N ILE A 83 -22.34 3.82 2.50
CA ILE A 83 -21.95 5.06 1.83
C ILE A 83 -21.68 4.85 0.35
N ALA A 84 -21.79 5.94 -0.39
CA ALA A 84 -21.37 6.04 -1.78
C ALA A 84 -20.43 7.23 -1.97
N PHE A 85 -19.37 7.01 -2.73
CA PHE A 85 -18.53 8.06 -3.26
C PHE A 85 -18.98 8.38 -4.68
N LEU A 86 -19.52 9.58 -4.85
CA LEU A 86 -19.92 10.13 -6.13
C LEU A 86 -18.85 11.09 -6.62
N SER A 87 -18.37 10.88 -7.83
CA SER A 87 -17.50 11.84 -8.51
C SER A 87 -18.32 12.62 -9.53
N ALA A 88 -18.69 13.85 -9.18
CA ALA A 88 -19.50 14.74 -10.01
C ALA A 88 -18.78 16.08 -10.22
N GLY A 89 -19.17 16.85 -11.22
CA GLY A 89 -18.50 18.11 -11.52
C GLY A 89 -19.21 18.96 -12.56
N VAL A 90 -18.59 20.09 -12.85
CA VAL A 90 -19.05 21.04 -13.84
C VAL A 90 -17.92 21.32 -14.80
N THR A 91 -18.24 21.23 -16.09
CA THR A 91 -17.40 21.75 -17.17
C THR A 91 -18.13 22.89 -17.86
N SER A 92 -17.44 24.01 -18.06
CA SER A 92 -17.98 25.23 -18.67
C SER A 92 -17.04 25.72 -19.75
N GLU A 93 -17.61 26.24 -20.84
CA GLU A 93 -16.88 26.69 -22.00
C GLU A 93 -17.21 28.14 -22.34
N ALA A 94 -16.19 28.92 -22.65
CA ALA A 94 -16.39 30.29 -23.12
C ALA A 94 -15.24 30.76 -24.03
N GLU A 95 -15.44 31.86 -24.74
CA GLU A 95 -14.41 32.45 -25.61
C GLU A 95 -13.18 32.94 -24.82
N THR A 96 -13.37 33.33 -23.55
CA THR A 96 -12.29 33.81 -22.69
C THR A 96 -12.15 32.95 -21.44
N ALA A 97 -10.91 32.79 -20.97
CA ALA A 97 -10.59 32.11 -19.72
C ALA A 97 -11.36 32.67 -18.52
N LYS A 98 -11.49 34.01 -18.44
CA LYS A 98 -12.18 34.70 -17.35
C LYS A 98 -13.67 34.34 -17.32
N GLN A 99 -14.32 34.32 -18.48
CA GLN A 99 -15.73 33.97 -18.58
C GLN A 99 -15.95 32.49 -18.24
N ALA A 100 -15.13 31.59 -18.79
CA ALA A 100 -15.23 30.15 -18.51
C ALA A 100 -15.11 29.84 -17.00
N MET A 101 -14.19 30.52 -16.30
CA MET A 101 -14.07 30.39 -14.83
C MET A 101 -15.24 31.00 -14.06
N ALA A 102 -15.83 32.11 -14.53
CA ALA A 102 -16.96 32.75 -13.88
C ALA A 102 -18.23 31.87 -14.00
N ASP A 103 -18.48 31.33 -15.19
CA ASP A 103 -19.60 30.43 -15.46
C ASP A 103 -19.46 29.14 -14.64
N ASN A 104 -18.24 28.56 -14.61
CA ASN A 104 -17.96 27.38 -13.80
C ASN A 104 -18.17 27.62 -12.31
N ARG A 105 -17.75 28.77 -11.79
CA ARG A 105 -17.98 29.15 -10.38
C ARG A 105 -19.47 29.24 -10.07
N SER A 106 -20.26 29.86 -10.95
CA SER A 106 -21.71 30.01 -10.73
C SER A 106 -22.41 28.65 -10.70
N ALA A 107 -22.12 27.78 -11.67
CA ALA A 107 -22.68 26.44 -11.71
C ALA A 107 -22.20 25.57 -10.55
N MET A 108 -20.93 25.67 -10.15
CA MET A 108 -20.42 24.91 -9.01
C MET A 108 -21.03 25.36 -7.67
N ASN A 109 -21.34 26.65 -7.50
CA ASN A 109 -22.09 27.10 -6.33
C ASN A 109 -23.49 26.48 -6.29
N GLY A 110 -24.18 26.40 -7.44
CA GLY A 110 -25.46 25.70 -7.55
C GLY A 110 -25.34 24.22 -7.14
N VAL A 111 -24.28 23.54 -7.60
CA VAL A 111 -23.97 22.15 -7.20
C VAL A 111 -23.77 22.02 -5.68
N PHE A 112 -23.02 22.92 -5.05
CA PHE A 112 -22.85 22.90 -3.60
C PHE A 112 -24.17 23.11 -2.84
N ASP A 113 -25.01 24.02 -3.32
CA ASP A 113 -26.31 24.32 -2.70
C ASP A 113 -27.30 23.16 -2.87
N ALA A 114 -27.31 22.50 -4.03
CA ALA A 114 -28.12 21.32 -4.29
C ALA A 114 -27.71 20.14 -3.39
N LEU A 115 -26.40 19.87 -3.26
CA LEU A 115 -25.89 18.84 -2.37
C LEU A 115 -26.23 19.12 -0.91
N ALA A 116 -26.12 20.38 -0.48
CA ALA A 116 -26.49 20.76 0.88
C ALA A 116 -28.00 20.58 1.13
N SER A 117 -28.83 20.87 0.12
CA SER A 117 -30.28 20.68 0.18
C SER A 117 -30.67 19.19 0.21
N ALA A 118 -29.90 18.34 -0.47
CA ALA A 118 -29.99 16.88 -0.42
C ALA A 118 -29.39 16.26 0.87
N GLY A 119 -29.04 17.08 1.87
CA GLY A 119 -28.59 16.60 3.18
C GLY A 119 -27.11 16.18 3.24
N VAL A 120 -26.31 16.46 2.22
CA VAL A 120 -24.87 16.17 2.24
C VAL A 120 -24.15 17.23 3.06
N ASP A 121 -23.34 16.80 4.03
CA ASP A 121 -22.53 17.70 4.85
C ASP A 121 -21.39 18.33 4.04
N ARG A 122 -21.03 19.59 4.35
CA ARG A 122 -19.85 20.24 3.73
C ARG A 122 -18.54 19.48 3.92
N ARG A 123 -18.38 18.73 5.02
CA ARG A 123 -17.19 17.90 5.27
C ARG A 123 -17.07 16.70 4.33
N ASP A 124 -18.20 16.30 3.76
CA ASP A 124 -18.34 15.17 2.86
C ASP A 124 -18.26 15.63 1.38
N MET A 125 -17.98 16.91 1.13
CA MET A 125 -17.75 17.49 -0.18
C MET A 125 -16.30 17.95 -0.30
N GLN A 126 -15.58 17.44 -1.29
CA GLN A 126 -14.19 17.82 -1.53
C GLN A 126 -13.91 18.01 -3.02
N THR A 127 -13.40 19.17 -3.42
CA THR A 127 -12.91 19.37 -4.79
C THR A 127 -11.72 18.45 -5.05
N SER A 128 -11.87 17.53 -5.99
CA SER A 128 -10.85 16.54 -6.35
C SER A 128 -9.94 17.04 -7.47
N ASN A 129 -10.44 17.90 -8.36
CA ASN A 129 -9.66 18.44 -9.47
C ASN A 129 -10.23 19.79 -9.95
N PHE A 130 -9.35 20.71 -10.33
CA PHE A 130 -9.73 21.97 -10.98
C PHE A 130 -8.74 22.26 -12.11
N SER A 131 -9.24 22.50 -13.32
CA SER A 131 -8.41 22.79 -14.48
C SER A 131 -9.03 23.83 -15.41
N LEU A 132 -8.17 24.52 -16.15
CA LEU A 132 -8.55 25.47 -17.19
C LEU A 132 -7.65 25.23 -18.39
N ASN A 133 -8.25 24.82 -19.51
CA ASN A 133 -7.51 24.47 -20.71
C ASN A 133 -7.97 25.32 -21.90
N PRO A 134 -7.06 25.83 -22.74
CA PRO A 134 -7.44 26.43 -24.02
C PRO A 134 -8.02 25.36 -24.96
N ARG A 135 -9.04 25.74 -25.74
CA ARG A 135 -9.64 24.90 -26.77
C ARG A 135 -9.18 25.40 -28.14
N TYR A 136 -8.55 24.51 -28.90
CA TYR A 136 -8.07 24.80 -30.24
C TYR A 136 -8.88 24.05 -31.29
N ASP A 137 -9.13 24.71 -32.40
CA ASP A 137 -9.69 24.16 -33.62
C ASP A 137 -8.56 23.68 -34.54
N TYR A 138 -8.60 22.39 -34.86
CA TYR A 138 -7.64 21.68 -35.70
C TYR A 138 -8.24 21.29 -37.06
N SER A 139 -9.45 21.76 -37.43
CA SER A 139 -10.11 21.34 -38.67
C SER A 139 -9.43 21.86 -39.93
N ASN A 140 -8.52 22.83 -39.82
CA ASN A 140 -7.76 23.36 -40.94
C ASN A 140 -6.71 22.34 -41.40
N ARG A 141 -7.04 21.57 -42.44
CA ARG A 141 -6.19 20.49 -43.00
C ARG A 141 -5.01 21.00 -43.86
N ASP A 142 -4.87 22.31 -44.04
CA ASP A 142 -3.90 22.92 -44.96
C ASP A 142 -2.56 23.33 -44.31
N GLY A 143 -2.16 22.68 -43.20
CA GLY A 143 -0.89 22.95 -42.52
C GLY A 143 -0.83 24.28 -41.76
N GLN A 144 -1.97 24.93 -41.54
CA GLN A 144 -2.07 26.15 -40.72
C GLN A 144 -1.96 25.83 -39.22
N PRO A 145 -1.44 26.75 -38.39
CA PRO A 145 -1.40 26.54 -36.95
C PRO A 145 -2.83 26.45 -36.37
N PRO A 146 -3.03 25.68 -35.28
CA PRO A 146 -4.33 25.54 -34.62
C PRO A 146 -4.89 26.89 -34.18
N ARG A 147 -6.18 27.13 -34.41
CA ARG A 147 -6.84 28.39 -34.02
C ARG A 147 -7.43 28.26 -32.63
N LEU A 148 -7.10 29.16 -31.71
CA LEU A 148 -7.76 29.22 -30.42
C LEU A 148 -9.24 29.61 -30.62
N ILE A 149 -10.16 28.77 -30.13
CA ILE A 149 -11.61 28.96 -30.23
C ILE A 149 -12.29 29.17 -28.87
N GLY A 150 -11.54 29.05 -27.77
CA GLY A 150 -12.04 29.37 -26.44
C GLY A 150 -11.25 28.68 -25.35
N TYR A 151 -11.90 28.55 -24.20
CA TYR A 151 -11.36 27.91 -23.00
C TYR A 151 -12.43 27.01 -22.39
N THR A 152 -11.96 25.93 -21.79
CA THR A 152 -12.78 24.97 -21.04
C THR A 152 -12.28 24.94 -19.61
N ALA A 153 -13.14 25.35 -18.67
CA ALA A 153 -12.92 25.25 -17.24
C ALA A 153 -13.62 23.99 -16.71
N SER A 154 -12.91 23.15 -15.96
CA SER A 154 -13.45 21.92 -15.37
C SER A 154 -13.18 21.91 -13.88
N ASN A 155 -14.20 21.56 -13.11
CA ASN A 155 -14.13 21.47 -11.67
C ASN A 155 -14.85 20.19 -11.22
N GLN A 156 -14.12 19.30 -10.57
CA GLN A 156 -14.59 18.00 -10.14
C GLN A 156 -14.64 17.95 -8.61
N LEU A 157 -15.72 17.37 -8.11
CA LEU A 157 -16.03 17.15 -6.71
C LEU A 157 -16.09 15.65 -6.44
N SER A 158 -15.46 15.23 -5.35
CA SER A 158 -15.70 13.96 -4.69
C SER A 158 -16.68 14.20 -3.56
N VAL A 159 -17.83 13.52 -3.62
CA VAL A 159 -18.92 13.64 -2.66
C VAL A 159 -19.11 12.31 -1.96
N LYS A 160 -19.17 12.33 -0.63
CA LYS A 160 -19.53 11.19 0.18
C LYS A 160 -21.00 11.29 0.56
N VAL A 161 -21.81 10.40 -0.01
CA VAL A 161 -23.24 10.30 0.26
C VAL A 161 -23.46 9.19 1.28
N ARG A 162 -24.18 9.50 2.35
CA ARG A 162 -24.51 8.57 3.45
C ARG A 162 -25.93 8.05 3.36
N ASP A 163 -26.82 8.82 2.75
CA ASP A 163 -28.17 8.38 2.45
C ASP A 163 -28.19 7.75 1.06
N LEU A 164 -28.22 6.42 1.01
CA LEU A 164 -28.21 5.68 -0.24
C LEU A 164 -29.60 5.57 -0.88
N ASP A 165 -30.66 5.76 -0.09
CA ASP A 165 -32.03 5.67 -0.58
C ASP A 165 -32.38 6.91 -1.43
N ASP A 166 -31.86 8.07 -1.03
CA ASP A 166 -32.05 9.36 -1.74
C ASP A 166 -30.96 9.64 -2.79
N LEU A 167 -30.11 8.65 -3.09
CA LEU A 167 -28.98 8.84 -4.01
C LEU A 167 -29.44 9.18 -5.45
N GLY A 168 -30.53 8.57 -5.90
CA GLY A 168 -31.12 8.86 -7.22
C GLY A 168 -31.59 10.32 -7.32
N GLU A 169 -32.34 10.78 -6.32
CA GLU A 169 -32.82 12.17 -6.23
C GLU A 169 -31.65 13.16 -6.10
N THR A 170 -30.61 12.82 -5.33
CA THR A 170 -29.39 13.61 -5.20
C THR A 170 -28.69 13.77 -6.56
N MET A 171 -28.62 12.70 -7.36
CA MET A 171 -28.02 12.75 -8.69
C MET A 171 -28.85 13.59 -9.67
N ASP A 172 -30.18 13.49 -9.61
CA ASP A 172 -31.07 14.28 -10.46
C ASP A 172 -30.97 15.78 -10.11
N ALA A 173 -30.96 16.13 -8.82
CA ALA A 173 -30.78 17.50 -8.34
C ALA A 173 -29.42 18.11 -8.75
N LEU A 174 -28.35 17.29 -8.79
CA LEU A 174 -27.04 17.72 -9.27
C LEU A 174 -27.07 18.11 -10.75
N VAL A 175 -27.78 17.34 -11.59
CA VAL A 175 -27.93 17.65 -13.02
C VAL A 175 -28.70 18.96 -13.20
N GLU A 176 -29.80 19.13 -12.47
CA GLU A 176 -30.62 20.36 -12.52
C GLU A 176 -29.84 21.60 -12.07
N ALA A 177 -28.94 21.44 -11.09
CA ALA A 177 -28.10 22.51 -10.56
C ALA A 177 -26.91 22.89 -11.47
N GLY A 178 -26.72 22.19 -12.60
CA GLY A 178 -25.67 22.47 -13.58
C GLY A 178 -24.48 21.51 -13.55
N GLY A 179 -24.54 20.46 -12.72
CA GLY A 179 -23.61 19.33 -12.76
C GLY A 179 -23.74 18.58 -14.08
N ASN A 180 -22.65 18.49 -14.84
CA ASN A 180 -22.67 17.92 -16.19
C ASN A 180 -21.56 16.90 -16.45
N THR A 181 -20.71 16.63 -15.47
CA THR A 181 -19.70 15.58 -15.53
C THR A 181 -19.86 14.59 -14.40
N PHE A 182 -20.22 13.35 -14.71
CA PHE A 182 -20.26 12.23 -13.78
C PHE A 182 -19.13 11.26 -14.13
N ASN A 183 -18.16 11.12 -13.23
CA ASN A 183 -16.93 10.35 -13.46
C ASN A 183 -16.90 9.03 -12.66
N GLY A 184 -18.01 8.66 -12.04
CA GLY A 184 -18.19 7.36 -11.41
C GLY A 184 -18.93 7.43 -10.08
N LEU A 185 -19.48 6.27 -9.72
CA LEU A 185 -20.14 5.99 -8.45
C LEU A 185 -19.49 4.76 -7.85
N ARG A 186 -19.11 4.83 -6.58
CA ARG A 186 -18.50 3.71 -5.86
C ARG A 186 -19.13 3.54 -4.49
N PHE A 187 -19.65 2.36 -4.22
CA PHE A 187 -20.15 1.98 -2.91
C PHE A 187 -19.01 1.52 -1.98
N ALA A 188 -19.16 1.78 -0.69
CA ALA A 188 -18.22 1.35 0.34
C ALA A 188 -18.91 1.26 1.71
N LEU A 189 -18.15 0.78 2.70
CA LEU A 189 -18.45 0.99 4.11
C LEU A 189 -17.72 2.24 4.62
N ASP A 190 -18.38 3.04 5.46
CA ASP A 190 -17.78 4.17 6.16
C ASP A 190 -16.72 3.70 7.14
N ASP A 191 -17.04 2.64 7.90
CA ASP A 191 -16.10 1.92 8.75
C ASP A 191 -15.93 0.49 8.26
N ASP A 192 -14.89 0.26 7.47
CA ASP A 192 -14.57 -1.07 6.95
C ASP A 192 -13.76 -1.95 7.92
N ARG A 193 -13.29 -1.43 9.07
CA ARG A 193 -12.35 -2.14 9.95
C ARG A 193 -12.90 -3.47 10.44
N ALA A 194 -14.17 -3.52 10.82
CA ALA A 194 -14.79 -4.75 11.31
C ALA A 194 -14.88 -5.82 10.20
N ALA A 195 -15.27 -5.42 8.98
CA ALA A 195 -15.32 -6.32 7.83
C ALA A 195 -13.92 -6.84 7.47
N LYS A 196 -12.92 -5.95 7.49
CA LYS A 196 -11.51 -6.28 7.27
C LYS A 196 -10.98 -7.30 8.28
N ASP A 197 -11.24 -7.09 9.57
CA ASP A 197 -10.83 -8.00 10.63
C ASP A 197 -11.52 -9.37 10.53
N GLU A 198 -12.77 -9.40 10.10
CA GLU A 198 -13.48 -10.64 9.83
C GLU A 198 -12.88 -11.41 8.65
N ALA A 199 -12.58 -10.73 7.53
CA ALA A 199 -11.90 -11.33 6.39
C ALA A 199 -10.54 -11.92 6.79
N ARG A 200 -9.76 -11.24 7.64
CA ARG A 200 -8.50 -11.78 8.20
C ARG A 200 -8.71 -13.06 8.99
N ARG A 201 -9.71 -13.10 9.89
CA ARG A 201 -10.01 -14.30 10.69
C ARG A 201 -10.41 -15.47 9.80
N ILE A 202 -11.23 -15.22 8.78
CA ILE A 202 -11.63 -16.24 7.80
C ILE A 202 -10.39 -16.76 7.05
N ALA A 203 -9.52 -15.87 6.55
CA ALA A 203 -8.31 -16.24 5.83
C ALA A 203 -7.38 -17.09 6.70
N MET A 204 -7.18 -16.68 7.96
CA MET A 204 -6.32 -17.38 8.91
C MET A 204 -6.85 -18.76 9.26
N ASN A 205 -8.15 -18.88 9.55
CA ASN A 205 -8.80 -20.16 9.83
C ASN A 205 -8.70 -21.11 8.62
N ALA A 206 -8.89 -20.59 7.40
CA ALA A 206 -8.72 -21.36 6.18
C ALA A 206 -7.28 -21.85 5.98
N ALA A 207 -6.27 -21.02 6.32
CA ALA A 207 -4.87 -21.43 6.22
C ALA A 207 -4.53 -22.55 7.22
N ILE A 208 -5.01 -22.44 8.48
CA ILE A 208 -4.80 -23.45 9.52
C ILE A 208 -5.46 -24.77 9.11
N ALA A 209 -6.73 -24.74 8.71
CA ALA A 209 -7.46 -25.93 8.30
C ALA A 209 -6.77 -26.65 7.11
N ARG A 210 -6.25 -25.89 6.13
CA ARG A 210 -5.47 -26.47 5.03
C ARG A 210 -4.14 -27.06 5.51
N ALA A 211 -3.43 -26.36 6.40
CA ALA A 211 -2.16 -26.84 6.94
C ALA A 211 -2.33 -28.15 7.73
N GLU A 212 -3.34 -28.22 8.59
CA GLU A 212 -3.69 -29.43 9.34
C GLU A 212 -4.06 -30.59 8.42
N LEU A 213 -4.83 -30.32 7.36
CA LEU A 213 -5.20 -31.33 6.36
C LEU A 213 -3.96 -31.91 5.65
N TYR A 214 -3.03 -31.04 5.20
CA TYR A 214 -1.81 -31.50 4.53
C TYR A 214 -0.86 -32.21 5.48
N ALA A 215 -0.73 -31.73 6.72
CA ALA A 215 0.08 -32.38 7.75
C ALA A 215 -0.44 -33.80 8.02
N ALA A 216 -1.73 -33.94 8.32
CA ALA A 216 -2.34 -35.24 8.60
C ALA A 216 -2.21 -36.21 7.41
N ALA A 217 -2.43 -35.73 6.18
CA ALA A 217 -2.30 -36.56 4.97
C ALA A 217 -0.85 -37.01 4.68
N SER A 218 0.15 -36.30 5.21
CA SER A 218 1.57 -36.61 5.03
C SER A 218 2.20 -37.35 6.23
N GLY A 219 1.42 -37.64 7.27
CA GLY A 219 1.91 -38.28 8.50
C GLY A 219 2.71 -37.33 9.41
N TYR A 220 2.50 -36.02 9.26
CA TYR A 220 3.04 -34.97 10.11
C TYR A 220 1.92 -34.32 10.93
N GLU A 221 2.31 -33.47 11.88
CA GLU A 221 1.43 -32.57 12.62
C GLU A 221 1.99 -31.14 12.53
N VAL A 222 1.10 -30.15 12.60
CA VAL A 222 1.49 -28.73 12.60
C VAL A 222 2.07 -28.39 13.97
N ALA A 223 3.34 -27.97 14.03
CA ALA A 223 4.02 -27.63 15.27
C ALA A 223 3.77 -26.17 15.68
N ARG A 224 4.06 -25.23 14.76
CA ARG A 224 3.89 -23.78 14.98
C ARG A 224 3.89 -23.02 13.66
N ILE A 225 3.51 -21.74 13.73
CA ILE A 225 3.71 -20.77 12.64
C ILE A 225 5.14 -20.24 12.72
N VAL A 226 5.86 -20.30 11.60
CA VAL A 226 7.23 -19.77 11.44
C VAL A 226 7.19 -18.35 10.91
N THR A 227 6.38 -18.11 9.87
CA THR A 227 6.21 -16.79 9.27
C THR A 227 4.74 -16.54 8.96
N LEU A 228 4.28 -15.32 9.21
CA LEU A 228 2.97 -14.84 8.80
C LEU A 228 3.16 -13.53 8.05
N SER A 229 2.65 -13.45 6.83
CA SER A 229 2.57 -12.20 6.08
C SER A 229 1.16 -12.02 5.51
N GLU A 230 0.72 -10.76 5.50
CA GLU A 230 -0.54 -10.32 4.91
C GLU A 230 -0.22 -9.70 3.55
N SER A 231 -0.92 -10.13 2.50
CA SER A 231 -0.81 -9.53 1.17
C SER A 231 -2.21 -9.26 0.63
N GLY A 232 -2.53 -8.00 0.36
CA GLY A 232 -3.84 -7.65 -0.18
C GLY A 232 -4.00 -6.15 -0.33
N GLY A 233 -4.42 -5.72 -1.52
CA GLY A 233 -4.88 -4.35 -1.74
C GLY A 233 -6.34 -4.25 -1.30
N TYR A 234 -6.61 -3.50 -0.24
CA TYR A 234 -7.96 -3.24 0.26
C TYR A 234 -8.76 -2.35 -0.71
N GLN A 235 -9.23 -2.92 -1.80
CA GLN A 235 -10.19 -2.27 -2.67
C GLN A 235 -11.48 -3.06 -2.62
N PRO A 236 -12.56 -2.54 -1.99
CA PRO A 236 -13.87 -3.16 -2.08
C PRO A 236 -14.23 -3.36 -3.55
N GLN A 237 -14.49 -4.62 -3.90
CA GLN A 237 -14.90 -5.04 -5.23
C GLN A 237 -16.43 -5.13 -5.26
N PRO A 238 -17.12 -4.51 -6.24
CA PRO A 238 -18.54 -4.72 -6.43
C PRO A 238 -18.78 -6.19 -6.78
N MET A 239 -19.66 -6.87 -6.02
CA MET A 239 -20.08 -8.24 -6.33
C MET A 239 -21.55 -8.22 -6.76
N MET A 240 -21.83 -8.70 -7.97
CA MET A 240 -23.18 -8.78 -8.50
C MET A 240 -23.91 -9.97 -7.86
N MET A 241 -24.82 -9.72 -6.92
CA MET A 241 -25.85 -10.71 -6.57
C MET A 241 -26.84 -10.79 -7.73
N ALA A 242 -27.14 -12.01 -8.19
CA ALA A 242 -28.21 -12.24 -9.16
C ALA A 242 -29.58 -12.03 -8.47
N ARG A 243 -29.99 -10.77 -8.30
CA ARG A 243 -31.34 -10.43 -7.87
C ARG A 243 -31.93 -9.38 -8.77
N ALA A 244 -32.82 -9.84 -9.66
CA ALA A 244 -33.68 -9.00 -10.47
C ALA A 244 -34.91 -8.62 -9.64
N GLU A 245 -35.00 -7.36 -9.23
CA GLU A 245 -36.24 -6.71 -8.80
C GLU A 245 -36.03 -5.21 -9.00
N MET A 246 -36.40 -4.70 -10.18
CA MET A 246 -36.43 -3.26 -10.44
C MET A 246 -37.71 -2.69 -9.84
N ALA A 247 -37.57 -1.77 -8.89
CA ALA A 247 -38.64 -0.86 -8.49
C ALA A 247 -38.81 0.21 -9.58
N MET A 248 -40.06 0.43 -9.99
CA MET A 248 -40.46 1.52 -10.87
C MET A 248 -40.59 2.79 -10.05
N ASP A 249 -39.49 3.50 -9.84
CA ASP A 249 -39.49 4.89 -9.38
C ASP A 249 -39.01 5.83 -10.51
N LYS A 250 -39.42 7.10 -10.46
CA LYS A 250 -39.09 8.13 -11.46
C LYS A 250 -37.66 8.66 -11.35
N SER A 251 -36.95 8.33 -10.27
CA SER A 251 -35.55 8.67 -10.05
C SER A 251 -34.62 7.75 -10.84
N THR A 252 -33.37 8.20 -11.05
CA THR A 252 -32.34 7.37 -11.70
C THR A 252 -32.16 6.05 -10.92
N PRO A 253 -32.42 4.86 -11.53
CA PRO A 253 -32.36 3.59 -10.80
C PRO A 253 -30.92 3.20 -10.50
N ILE A 254 -30.58 3.11 -9.22
CA ILE A 254 -29.23 2.76 -8.75
C ILE A 254 -29.31 1.52 -7.87
N ALA A 255 -28.59 0.47 -8.25
CA ALA A 255 -28.44 -0.73 -7.44
C ALA A 255 -27.10 -0.70 -6.68
N SER A 256 -27.16 -0.71 -5.36
CA SER A 256 -25.97 -0.65 -4.48
C SER A 256 -25.22 -1.98 -4.36
N GLY A 257 -25.92 -3.10 -4.51
CA GLY A 257 -25.33 -4.45 -4.41
C GLY A 257 -24.68 -4.71 -3.05
N GLU A 258 -23.72 -5.64 -3.01
CA GLU A 258 -22.85 -5.85 -1.86
C GLU A 258 -21.39 -5.52 -2.22
N VAL A 259 -20.65 -5.01 -1.25
CA VAL A 259 -19.22 -4.75 -1.37
C VAL A 259 -18.43 -5.87 -0.69
N GLY A 260 -17.48 -6.43 -1.44
CA GLY A 260 -16.62 -7.51 -0.98
C GLY A 260 -15.30 -6.98 -0.43
N TYR A 261 -14.94 -7.41 0.78
CA TYR A 261 -13.62 -7.19 1.36
C TYR A 261 -12.89 -8.53 1.43
N SER A 262 -11.77 -8.64 0.72
CA SER A 262 -10.92 -9.83 0.72
C SER A 262 -9.58 -9.57 1.39
N MET A 263 -9.01 -10.63 1.94
CA MET A 263 -7.69 -10.65 2.52
C MET A 263 -6.98 -11.95 2.20
N THR A 264 -5.72 -11.87 1.74
CA THR A 264 -4.87 -13.03 1.56
C THR A 264 -3.77 -13.05 2.63
N VAL A 265 -3.68 -14.17 3.33
CA VAL A 265 -2.59 -14.46 4.27
C VAL A 265 -1.68 -15.52 3.69
N ASN A 266 -0.38 -15.33 3.83
CA ASN A 266 0.64 -16.31 3.48
C ASN A 266 1.32 -16.73 4.78
N VAL A 267 1.25 -18.03 5.06
CA VAL A 267 1.65 -18.58 6.35
C VAL A 267 2.57 -19.75 6.10
N THR A 268 3.75 -19.70 6.71
CA THR A 268 4.67 -20.84 6.74
C THR A 268 4.54 -21.52 8.08
N PHE A 269 4.17 -22.80 8.05
CA PHE A 269 4.08 -23.66 9.21
C PHE A 269 5.30 -24.56 9.30
N GLU A 270 5.74 -24.85 10.52
CA GLU A 270 6.67 -25.94 10.80
C GLU A 270 5.88 -27.22 11.00
N LEU A 271 6.26 -28.28 10.29
CA LEU A 271 5.68 -29.60 10.46
C LEU A 271 6.65 -30.49 11.25
N ARG A 272 6.11 -31.21 12.22
CA ARG A 272 6.87 -32.22 12.99
C ARG A 272 6.25 -33.60 12.79
N LYS A 273 7.07 -34.64 12.83
CA LYS A 273 6.57 -36.01 12.88
C LYS A 273 6.14 -36.31 14.32
N PRO A 274 4.94 -36.87 14.55
CA PRO A 274 4.53 -37.27 15.89
C PRO A 274 5.51 -38.33 16.44
N ALA A 275 5.83 -38.25 17.73
CA ALA A 275 6.68 -39.24 18.39
C ALA A 275 5.96 -40.60 18.44
N GLU A 276 6.69 -41.67 18.09
CA GLU A 276 6.23 -43.06 18.24
C GLU A 276 6.05 -43.47 19.70
#